data_AF-A0A919UPF4-F1
#
_entry.id   AF-A0A919UPF4-F1
#
_cell.length_a   1.000
_cell.length_b   1.000
_cell.length_c   1.000
_cell.angle_alpha   90.00
_cell.angle_beta   90.00
_cell.angle_gamma   90.00
#
_symmetry.space_group_name_H-M   'P 1'
#
loop_
_entity.id
_entity.type
_entity.pdbx_description
1 polymer ?
#
loop_
_entity_poly.entity_id
_entity_poly.type
_entity_poly.pdbx_seq_one_letter_code
_entity_poly.pdbx_strand_id
1 'polypeptide(L)'
;MLKGRTWIRAAGLSVAVVAAVVVGVVVPAAPALAIPKDCSLTVVLINAPSALNARGSVYCTRPETYWVETVIYRHDSLGRKVKVAEGETKYNGHQGWGYAHASEPCSDVQTNKNYSARAFLYDARLVYPIEVKDATSSTVRGHC
;
A
#
# COMPACT_ATOMS: atom_id res chain seq x y z
N MET A 1 -51.81 -28.70 -57.41
CA MET A 1 -51.74 -29.39 -56.10
C MET A 1 -50.35 -29.18 -55.51
N LEU A 2 -50.28 -28.97 -54.18
CA LEU A 2 -49.10 -28.63 -53.34
C LEU A 2 -48.62 -27.17 -53.50
N LYS A 3 -48.29 -26.41 -52.44
CA LYS A 3 -48.23 -26.66 -51.00
C LYS A 3 -48.18 -25.28 -50.31
N GLY A 4 -48.66 -25.22 -49.07
CA GLY A 4 -48.99 -24.01 -48.34
C GLY A 4 -47.83 -23.02 -48.10
N ARG A 5 -48.23 -21.75 -48.13
CA ARG A 5 -47.45 -20.54 -47.88
C ARG A 5 -47.39 -20.32 -46.36
N THR A 6 -46.24 -20.58 -45.75
CA THR A 6 -46.03 -20.37 -44.31
C THR A 6 -45.71 -18.92 -44.00
N TRP A 7 -46.46 -18.37 -43.06
CA TRP A 7 -46.28 -17.08 -42.42
C TRP A 7 -45.22 -17.17 -41.33
N ILE A 8 -44.30 -16.21 -41.26
CA ILE A 8 -43.60 -15.89 -40.01
C ILE A 8 -43.67 -14.38 -39.83
N ARG A 9 -44.53 -13.97 -38.89
CA ARG A 9 -44.60 -12.61 -38.36
C ARG A 9 -43.36 -12.40 -37.49
N ALA A 10 -42.40 -11.62 -37.96
CA ALA A 10 -41.36 -11.07 -37.09
C ALA A 10 -41.96 -9.86 -36.36
N ALA A 11 -42.53 -10.10 -35.19
CA ALA A 11 -42.75 -9.05 -34.20
C ALA A 11 -41.37 -8.57 -33.74
N GLY A 12 -40.96 -7.39 -34.20
CA GLY A 12 -39.76 -6.72 -33.71
C GLY A 12 -39.97 -6.36 -32.25
N LEU A 13 -39.47 -7.20 -31.35
CA LEU A 13 -39.36 -6.90 -29.93
C LEU A 13 -38.49 -5.64 -29.77
N SER A 14 -39.12 -4.55 -29.35
CA SER A 14 -38.44 -3.35 -28.87
C SER A 14 -37.72 -3.70 -27.57
N VAL A 15 -36.44 -4.07 -27.65
CA VAL A 15 -35.53 -4.12 -26.51
C VAL A 15 -34.70 -2.84 -26.56
N ALA A 16 -35.28 -1.75 -26.07
CA ALA A 16 -34.55 -0.54 -25.72
C ALA A 16 -34.53 -0.40 -24.20
N VAL A 17 -33.80 -1.30 -23.54
CA VAL A 17 -33.37 -1.12 -22.15
C VAL A 17 -31.91 -1.56 -22.08
N VAL A 18 -31.00 -0.64 -22.37
CA VAL A 18 -29.64 -0.69 -21.81
C VAL A 18 -29.27 0.72 -21.38
N ALA A 19 -29.20 0.86 -20.05
CA ALA A 19 -28.41 1.82 -19.31
C ALA A 19 -28.63 3.30 -19.68
N ALA A 20 -29.59 3.92 -18.98
CA ALA A 20 -29.39 5.29 -18.55
C ALA A 20 -28.01 5.35 -17.89
N VAL A 21 -27.17 6.19 -18.49
CA VAL A 21 -25.78 6.40 -18.17
C VAL A 21 -25.62 6.62 -16.67
N VAL A 22 -24.73 5.82 -16.09
CA VAL A 22 -24.09 6.06 -14.80
C VAL A 22 -23.43 7.44 -14.86
N VAL A 23 -24.19 8.48 -14.57
CA VAL A 23 -23.67 9.76 -14.08
C VAL A 23 -24.03 9.86 -12.61
N GLY A 24 -23.77 8.78 -11.89
CA GLY A 24 -23.36 8.92 -10.51
C GLY A 24 -22.01 9.60 -10.58
N VAL A 25 -22.03 10.94 -10.51
CA VAL A 25 -20.86 11.73 -10.14
C VAL A 25 -20.18 10.94 -9.04
N VAL A 26 -19.02 10.36 -9.35
CA VAL A 26 -18.10 9.95 -8.31
C VAL A 26 -17.74 11.28 -7.68
N VAL A 27 -18.54 11.69 -6.69
CA VAL A 27 -18.15 12.73 -5.77
C VAL A 27 -16.79 12.22 -5.32
N PRO A 28 -15.68 12.92 -5.63
CA PRO A 28 -14.43 12.55 -5.02
C PRO A 28 -14.75 12.60 -3.54
N ALA A 29 -14.81 11.43 -2.89
CA ALA A 29 -14.98 11.37 -1.46
C ALA A 29 -13.89 12.27 -0.96
N ALA A 30 -14.28 13.45 -0.46
CA ALA A 30 -13.35 14.43 0.06
C ALA A 30 -12.39 13.64 0.94
N PRO A 31 -11.06 13.82 0.83
CA PRO A 31 -10.14 13.05 1.63
C PRO A 31 -10.64 13.18 3.05
N ALA A 32 -11.14 12.07 3.61
CA ALA A 32 -11.69 12.05 4.95
C ALA A 32 -10.59 12.68 5.79
N LEU A 33 -10.86 13.89 6.30
CA LEU A 33 -9.85 14.83 6.77
C LEU A 33 -8.84 14.02 7.56
N ALA A 34 -7.62 13.90 7.03
CA ALA A 34 -6.53 13.32 7.78
C ALA A 34 -6.34 14.26 8.96
N ILE A 35 -6.98 13.93 10.10
CA ILE A 35 -6.92 14.74 11.31
C ILE A 35 -5.43 14.80 11.62
N PRO A 36 -4.82 16.00 11.65
CA PRO A 36 -3.39 16.13 11.88
C PRO A 36 -3.04 15.40 13.17
N LYS A 37 -2.33 14.28 13.06
CA LYS A 37 -1.83 13.57 14.23
C LYS A 37 -0.51 14.18 14.63
N ASP A 38 -0.42 14.65 15.87
CA ASP A 38 0.81 15.14 16.46
C ASP A 38 1.71 13.96 16.87
N CYS A 39 2.21 13.27 15.83
CA CYS A 39 3.08 12.11 15.95
C CYS A 39 4.35 12.33 15.12
N SER A 40 5.50 12.01 15.70
CA SER A 40 6.75 11.84 14.99
C SER A 40 6.86 10.40 14.47
N LEU A 41 7.39 10.23 13.26
CA LEU A 41 7.65 8.93 12.66
C LEU A 41 9.10 8.93 12.20
N THR A 42 9.83 7.88 12.57
CA THR A 42 11.22 7.66 12.16
C THR A 42 11.33 6.24 11.62
N VAL A 43 12.27 6.02 10.71
CA VAL A 43 12.57 4.68 10.22
C VAL A 43 14.08 4.50 10.10
N VAL A 44 14.55 3.35 10.56
CA VAL A 44 15.95 2.94 10.43
C VAL A 44 16.02 1.63 9.67
N LEU A 45 17.02 1.52 8.80
CA LEU A 45 17.39 0.28 8.13
C LEU A 45 18.72 -0.19 8.73
N ILE A 46 18.73 -1.41 9.24
CA ILE A 46 19.85 -2.05 9.92
C ILE A 46 20.33 -3.20 9.05
N ASN A 47 21.58 -3.11 8.60
CA ASN A 47 22.26 -4.20 7.89
C ASN A 47 22.90 -5.15 8.91
N ALA A 48 22.43 -6.38 8.96
CA ALA A 48 22.99 -7.47 9.76
C ALA A 48 23.61 -8.53 8.83
N PRO A 49 24.57 -9.36 9.31
CA PRO A 49 25.34 -10.26 8.45
C PRO A 49 24.55 -11.25 7.59
N SER A 50 23.29 -11.54 7.93
CA SER A 50 22.42 -12.45 7.18
C SER A 50 21.04 -11.87 6.89
N ALA A 51 20.81 -10.59 7.21
CA ALA A 51 19.47 -10.01 7.19
C ALA A 51 19.47 -8.48 7.13
N LEU A 52 18.45 -7.93 6.49
CA LEU A 52 18.09 -6.53 6.59
C LEU A 52 16.89 -6.40 7.51
N ASN A 53 17.03 -5.60 8.56
CA ASN A 53 15.95 -5.29 9.48
C ASN A 53 15.59 -3.82 9.33
N ALA A 54 14.31 -3.53 9.16
CA ALA A 54 13.80 -2.18 9.25
C ALA A 54 12.94 -2.02 10.49
N ARG A 55 13.07 -0.87 11.15
CA ARG A 55 12.23 -0.50 12.29
C ARG A 55 11.66 0.90 12.05
N GLY A 56 10.33 0.98 11.91
CA GLY A 56 9.58 2.22 12.02
C GLY A 56 9.26 2.48 13.49
N SER A 57 9.52 3.68 14.01
CA SER A 57 9.16 4.06 15.39
C SER A 57 8.31 5.32 15.34
N VAL A 58 7.17 5.28 16.05
CA VAL A 58 6.24 6.40 16.16
C VAL A 58 6.13 6.85 17.61
N TYR A 59 6.10 8.16 17.81
CA TYR A 59 5.86 8.79 19.10
C TYR A 59 4.84 9.92 18.94
N CYS A 60 3.75 9.85 19.68
CA CYS A 60 2.64 10.80 19.67
C CYS A 60 2.56 11.54 21.01
N THR A 61 2.21 12.83 20.97
CA THR A 61 2.03 13.63 22.19
C THR A 61 0.79 13.21 22.99
N ARG A 62 -0.21 12.63 22.33
CA ARG A 62 -1.43 12.07 22.93
C ARG A 62 -1.60 10.59 22.58
N PRO A 63 -2.36 9.81 23.37
CA PRO A 63 -2.71 8.45 22.99
C PRO A 63 -3.53 8.46 21.70
N GLU A 64 -3.11 7.67 20.72
CA GLU A 64 -3.75 7.56 19.42
C GLU A 64 -3.89 6.09 19.01
N THR A 65 -4.91 5.79 18.21
CA THR A 65 -5.05 4.49 17.54
C THR A 65 -4.50 4.60 16.13
N TYR A 66 -3.47 3.82 15.82
CA TYR A 66 -2.79 3.86 14.53
C TYR A 66 -2.23 2.49 14.15
N TRP A 67 -1.94 2.32 12.86
CA TRP A 67 -1.04 1.26 12.41
C TRP A 67 0.30 1.89 12.04
N VAL A 68 1.39 1.13 12.20
CA VAL A 68 2.69 1.42 11.58
C VAL A 68 3.00 0.31 10.59
N GLU A 69 3.11 0.67 9.32
CA GLU A 69 3.61 -0.22 8.27
C GLU A 69 5.09 0.12 8.03
N THR A 70 5.95 -0.88 7.95
CA THR A 70 7.36 -0.73 7.61
C THR A 70 7.67 -1.60 6.41
N VAL A 71 8.35 -1.04 5.42
CA VAL A 71 8.64 -1.70 4.14
C VAL A 71 10.11 -1.56 3.81
N ILE A 72 10.75 -2.65 3.38
CA ILE A 72 12.09 -2.63 2.81
C ILE A 72 11.96 -2.66 1.28
N TYR A 73 12.64 -1.74 0.63
CA TYR A 73 12.74 -1.66 -0.82
C TYR A 73 14.16 -1.96 -1.29
N ARG A 74 14.28 -2.81 -2.31
CA ARG A 74 15.48 -2.95 -3.14
C ARG A 74 15.36 -2.03 -4.35
N HIS A 75 16.44 -1.33 -4.69
CA HIS A 75 16.49 -0.49 -5.88
C HIS A 75 17.07 -1.31 -7.02
N ASP A 76 16.39 -1.36 -8.16
CA ASP A 76 16.93 -1.98 -9.36
C ASP A 76 17.94 -1.06 -10.08
N SER A 77 18.52 -1.55 -11.18
CA SER A 77 19.49 -0.79 -11.98
C SER A 77 18.92 0.49 -12.61
N LEU A 78 17.59 0.63 -12.67
CA LEU A 78 16.89 1.81 -13.15
C LEU A 78 16.45 2.74 -12.00
N GLY A 79 16.82 2.43 -10.76
CA GLY A 79 16.41 3.18 -9.56
C GLY A 79 14.97 2.93 -9.13
N ARG A 80 14.28 1.93 -9.69
CA ARG A 80 12.91 1.56 -9.28
C ARG A 80 12.96 0.80 -7.96
N LYS A 81 12.02 1.11 -7.08
CA LYS A 81 11.87 0.47 -5.77
C LYS A 81 11.02 -0.80 -5.89
N VAL A 82 11.60 -1.94 -5.57
CA VAL A 82 10.94 -3.25 -5.49
C VAL A 82 10.76 -3.60 -4.01
N LYS A 83 9.51 -3.83 -3.57
CA LYS A 83 9.21 -4.27 -2.20
C LYS A 83 9.82 -5.66 -1.99
N VAL A 84 10.65 -5.83 -0.95
CA VAL A 84 11.29 -7.12 -0.61
C VAL A 84 10.88 -7.65 0.75
N ALA A 85 10.43 -6.78 1.66
CA ALA A 85 9.84 -7.17 2.93
C ALA A 85 8.88 -6.09 3.42
N GLU A 86 7.93 -6.50 4.23
CA GLU A 86 6.90 -5.67 4.80
C GLU A 86 6.49 -6.24 6.16
N GLY A 87 6.12 -5.35 7.07
CA GLY A 87 5.42 -5.75 8.28
C GLY A 87 4.62 -4.59 8.84
N GLU A 88 3.49 -4.97 9.42
CA GLU A 88 2.50 -4.05 9.95
C GLU A 88 2.25 -4.34 11.41
N THR A 89 2.05 -3.30 12.21
CA THR A 89 1.66 -3.48 13.60
C THR A 89 0.69 -2.39 14.04
N LYS A 90 -0.41 -2.81 14.66
CA LYS A 90 -1.44 -1.91 15.20
C LYS A 90 -1.11 -1.55 16.64
N TYR A 91 -1.33 -0.29 16.98
CA TYR A 91 -1.09 0.26 18.30
C TYR A 91 -2.23 1.13 18.77
N ASN A 92 -2.36 1.18 20.09
CA ASN A 92 -3.18 2.15 20.80
C ASN A 92 -2.34 2.71 21.96
N GLY A 93 -1.93 3.97 21.85
CA GLY A 93 -1.14 4.62 22.89
C GLY A 93 -0.23 5.72 22.37
N HIS A 94 0.73 6.14 23.19
CA HIS A 94 1.67 7.22 22.88
C HIS A 94 2.82 6.80 21.96
N GLN A 95 3.15 5.50 21.91
CA GLN A 95 4.31 5.01 21.18
C GLN A 95 4.07 3.61 20.61
N GLY A 96 4.73 3.31 19.50
CA GLY A 96 4.63 2.02 18.82
C GLY A 96 5.78 1.80 17.84
N TRP A 97 5.88 0.61 17.28
CA TRP A 97 6.94 0.23 16.33
C TRP A 97 6.46 -0.74 15.25
N GLY A 98 6.87 -0.53 14.01
CA GLY A 98 6.71 -1.51 12.93
C GLY A 98 8.05 -2.18 12.63
N TYR A 99 8.03 -3.46 12.29
CA TYR A 99 9.22 -4.19 11.86
C TYR A 99 9.02 -4.82 10.49
N ALA A 100 10.05 -4.77 9.65
CA ALA A 100 10.15 -5.59 8.46
C ALA A 100 11.50 -6.31 8.45
N HIS A 101 11.49 -7.56 8.00
CA HIS A 101 12.68 -8.40 7.96
C HIS A 101 12.82 -8.99 6.55
N ALA A 102 13.98 -8.77 5.93
CA ALA A 102 14.34 -9.41 4.68
C ALA A 102 15.57 -10.30 4.91
N SER A 103 15.42 -11.60 4.64
CA SER A 103 16.53 -12.56 4.61
C SER A 103 17.34 -12.51 3.30
N GLU A 104 16.99 -11.59 2.39
CA GLU A 104 17.52 -11.46 1.03
C GLU A 104 18.81 -10.59 0.81
N PRO A 105 19.55 -10.04 1.82
CA PRO A 105 20.69 -9.18 1.47
C PRO A 105 21.95 -9.93 1.02
N CYS A 106 22.09 -11.21 1.32
CA CYS A 106 23.32 -11.97 1.09
C CYS A 106 23.31 -12.81 -0.17
N SER A 107 23.40 -12.13 -1.31
CA SER A 107 23.81 -12.79 -2.54
C SER A 107 25.21 -12.32 -2.90
N ASP A 108 26.19 -13.21 -2.73
CA ASP A 108 27.58 -13.04 -3.18
C ASP A 108 27.69 -12.72 -4.69
N VAL A 109 26.60 -12.94 -5.44
CA VAL A 109 26.49 -12.73 -6.88
C VAL A 109 26.09 -11.27 -7.22
N GLN A 110 25.48 -10.52 -6.30
CA GLN A 110 24.95 -9.17 -6.57
C GLN A 110 25.30 -8.17 -5.47
N THR A 111 26.58 -7.79 -5.41
CA THR A 111 27.20 -6.88 -4.42
C THR A 111 26.81 -5.40 -4.56
N ASN A 112 26.08 -5.03 -5.62
CA ASN A 112 25.73 -3.63 -5.93
C ASN A 112 24.27 -3.27 -5.63
N LYS A 113 23.57 -4.07 -4.82
CA LYS A 113 22.16 -3.80 -4.49
C LYS A 113 22.05 -2.67 -3.48
N ASN A 114 21.21 -1.69 -3.78
CA ASN A 114 20.88 -0.59 -2.87
C ASN A 114 19.53 -0.88 -2.19
N TYR A 115 19.45 -0.64 -0.88
CA TYR A 115 18.25 -0.85 -0.09
C TYR A 115 17.88 0.40 0.68
N SER A 116 16.58 0.63 0.84
CA SER A 116 16.04 1.69 1.72
C SER A 116 14.80 1.17 2.43
N ALA A 117 14.55 1.62 3.65
CA ALA A 117 13.29 1.38 4.34
C ALA A 117 12.37 2.59 4.22
N ARG A 118 11.05 2.35 4.19
CA ARG A 118 10.03 3.37 4.39
C ARG A 118 9.10 2.90 5.50
N ALA A 119 8.72 3.80 6.38
CA ALA A 119 7.64 3.56 7.32
C ALA A 119 6.47 4.48 6.99
N PHE A 120 5.27 4.01 7.25
CA PHE A 120 4.04 4.72 7.05
C PHE A 120 3.19 4.61 8.32
N LEU A 121 2.62 5.73 8.74
CA LEU A 121 1.70 5.81 9.85
C LEU A 121 0.31 6.01 9.27
N TYR A 122 -0.62 5.14 9.66
CA TYR A 122 -2.01 5.25 9.22
C TYR A 122 -2.93 5.41 10.41
N ASP A 123 -3.95 6.25 10.24
CA ASP A 123 -5.02 6.38 11.22
C ASP A 123 -5.94 5.16 11.15
N ALA A 124 -5.97 4.38 12.23
CA ALA A 124 -6.75 3.15 12.31
C ALA A 124 -8.09 3.33 13.04
N ARG A 125 -8.53 4.59 13.27
CA ARG A 125 -9.86 4.89 13.84
C ARG A 125 -11.00 4.66 12.86
N LEU A 126 -10.71 4.76 11.56
CA LEU A 126 -11.67 4.58 10.48
C LEU A 126 -11.61 3.14 9.96
N VAL A 127 -12.71 2.68 9.34
CA VAL A 127 -12.80 1.35 8.71
C VAL A 127 -11.74 1.19 7.62
N TYR A 128 -11.44 2.28 6.90
CA TYR A 128 -10.36 2.35 5.92
C TYR A 128 -9.20 3.16 6.50
N PRO A 129 -8.02 2.55 6.69
CA PRO A 129 -6.86 3.23 7.23
C PRO A 129 -6.38 4.30 6.24
N ILE A 130 -6.13 5.50 6.76
CA ILE A 130 -5.67 6.65 5.97
C ILE A 130 -4.22 6.93 6.33
N GLU A 131 -3.35 7.00 5.33
CA GLU A 131 -1.95 7.41 5.53
C GLU A 131 -1.93 8.86 6.03
N VAL A 132 -1.33 9.07 7.19
CA VAL A 132 -1.19 10.41 7.80
C VAL A 132 0.25 10.91 7.79
N LYS A 133 1.22 9.99 7.70
CA LYS A 133 2.65 10.34 7.73
C LYS A 133 3.50 9.23 7.13
N ASP A 134 4.62 9.60 6.54
CA ASP A 134 5.64 8.66 6.09
C ASP A 134 7.05 9.13 6.50
N ALA A 135 8.00 8.20 6.50
CA ALA A 135 9.41 8.46 6.73
C ALA A 135 10.24 7.49 5.89
N THR A 136 11.37 7.95 5.36
CA THR A 136 12.29 7.11 4.56
C THR A 136 13.68 7.10 5.21
N SER A 137 14.30 5.93 5.28
CA SER A 137 15.65 5.78 5.82
C SER A 137 16.69 6.26 4.81
N SER A 138 17.92 6.46 5.26
CA SER A 138 19.07 6.48 4.36
C SER A 138 19.17 5.16 3.57
N THR A 139 19.75 5.24 2.37
CA THR A 139 20.05 4.07 1.56
C THR A 139 21.28 3.35 2.10
N VAL A 140 21.20 2.02 2.20
CA VAL A 140 22.35 1.16 2.55
C VAL A 140 22.70 0.32 1.33
N ARG A 141 23.99 0.24 1.00
CA ARG A 141 24.49 -0.73 0.03
C ARG A 141 24.55 -2.09 0.70
N GLY A 142 23.79 -3.05 0.17
CA GLY A 142 23.88 -4.43 0.60
C GLY A 142 25.15 -5.03 0.00
N HIS A 143 26.16 -5.17 0.85
CA HIS A 143 27.23 -6.15 0.67
C HIS A 143 26.97 -7.21 1.73
N CYS A 144 26.90 -8.46 1.31
CA CYS A 144 27.53 -9.51 2.10
C CYS A 144 28.85 -9.76 1.38
#